data_AF-A0A9E9C6V6-F1
#
_entry.id   AF-A0A9E9C6V6-F1
#
_cell.length_a   1.000
_cell.length_b   1.000
_cell.length_c   1.000
_cell.angle_alpha   90.00
_cell.angle_beta   90.00
_cell.angle_gamma   90.00
#
_symmetry.space_group_name_H-M   'P 1'
#
loop_
_entity.id
_entity.type
_entity.pdbx_description
1 polymer ?
#
loop_
_entity_poly.entity_id
_entity_poly.type
_entity_poly.pdbx_seq_one_letter_code
_entity_poly.pdbx_strand_id
1 'polypeptide(L)'
;MAKHTQAHLSRTIEKNKPPALKERTKMQMEYYMGAKLIEVGVDPKSAIYRWSMETRGNNEVWTYSAYWGDSREKVLADEGQSQG
;
A
#
# COMPACT_ATOMS: atom_id res chain seq x y z
N MET A 1 4.78 12.95 20.35
CA MET A 1 4.10 11.71 19.89
C MET A 1 4.72 11.34 18.55
N ALA A 2 5.22 10.12 18.38
CA ALA A 2 5.75 9.69 17.09
C ALA A 2 4.61 9.79 16.06
N LYS A 3 4.75 10.66 15.07
CA LYS A 3 3.79 10.72 13.96
C LYS A 3 4.02 9.46 13.15
N HIS A 4 3.06 8.54 13.17
CA HIS A 4 3.05 7.45 12.21
C HIS A 4 2.97 8.08 10.82
N THR A 5 4.02 7.93 10.02
CA THR A 5 4.15 8.51 8.66
C THR A 5 3.89 7.48 7.56
N GLN A 6 3.37 6.32 7.94
CA GLN A 6 3.09 5.21 7.02
C GLN A 6 1.88 4.39 7.49
N ALA A 7 1.19 3.78 6.53
CA ALA A 7 0.08 2.86 6.75
C ALA A 7 0.19 1.67 5.79
N HIS A 8 -0.23 0.49 6.25
CA HIS A 8 -0.18 -0.74 5.48
C HIS A 8 -1.53 -1.45 5.56
N LEU A 9 -2.06 -1.87 4.41
CA LEU A 9 -3.27 -2.66 4.30
C LEU A 9 -2.95 -3.95 3.57
N SER A 10 -3.00 -5.07 4.30
CA SER A 10 -2.74 -6.40 3.74
C SER A 10 -4.03 -7.21 3.55
N ARG A 11 -4.13 -7.93 2.44
CA ARG A 11 -5.20 -8.88 2.13
C ARG A 11 -4.62 -10.16 1.57
N THR A 12 -5.12 -11.29 2.05
CA THR A 12 -4.81 -12.60 1.46
C THR A 12 -5.87 -12.94 0.41
N ILE A 13 -5.43 -13.35 -0.78
CA ILE A 13 -6.26 -13.65 -1.93
C ILE A 13 -5.79 -14.98 -2.51
N GLU A 14 -6.71 -15.88 -2.88
CA GLU A 14 -6.31 -17.10 -3.60
C GLU A 14 -5.77 -16.77 -5.00
N LYS A 15 -4.67 -17.43 -5.37
CA LYS A 15 -3.95 -17.19 -6.62
C LYS A 15 -4.84 -17.40 -7.86
N ASN A 16 -5.77 -18.35 -7.79
CA ASN A 16 -6.61 -18.75 -8.91
C ASN A 16 -7.93 -17.98 -8.99
N LYS A 17 -8.15 -16.92 -8.19
CA LYS A 17 -9.35 -16.10 -8.33
C LYS A 17 -9.42 -15.44 -9.71
N PRO A 18 -10.63 -15.30 -10.28
CA PRO A 18 -10.84 -14.58 -11.53
C PRO A 18 -10.21 -13.18 -11.51
N PRO A 19 -9.58 -12.74 -12.63
CA PRO A 19 -8.93 -11.43 -12.71
C PRO A 19 -9.83 -10.26 -12.29
N ALA A 20 -11.11 -10.27 -12.67
CA ALA A 20 -12.08 -9.23 -12.29
C ALA A 20 -12.29 -9.13 -10.76
N LEU A 21 -12.26 -10.25 -10.04
CA LEU A 21 -12.37 -10.25 -8.58
C LEU A 21 -11.09 -9.75 -7.91
N LYS A 22 -9.93 -10.08 -8.50
CA LYS A 22 -8.64 -9.56 -8.07
C LYS A 22 -8.57 -8.03 -8.23
N GLU A 23 -9.00 -7.51 -9.38
CA GLU A 23 -9.09 -6.07 -9.65
C GLU A 23 -10.06 -5.36 -8.69
N ARG A 24 -11.26 -5.92 -8.49
CA ARG A 24 -12.22 -5.40 -7.50
C ARG A 24 -11.63 -5.35 -6.10
N THR A 25 -10.80 -6.33 -5.74
CA THR A 25 -10.12 -6.33 -4.44
C THR A 25 -9.09 -5.21 -4.34
N LYS A 26 -8.31 -4.92 -5.41
CA LYS A 26 -7.40 -3.77 -5.43
C LYS A 26 -8.14 -2.45 -5.23
N MET A 27 -9.20 -2.23 -6.00
CA MET A 27 -9.99 -0.99 -5.91
C MET A 27 -10.55 -0.77 -4.50
N GLN A 28 -11.03 -1.84 -3.85
CA GLN A 28 -11.50 -1.76 -2.46
C GLN A 28 -10.36 -1.37 -1.51
N MET A 29 -9.19 -1.98 -1.65
CA MET A 29 -8.03 -1.68 -0.81
C MET A 29 -7.57 -0.23 -0.98
N GLU A 30 -7.54 0.27 -2.22
CA GLU A 30 -7.20 1.66 -2.53
C GLU A 30 -8.21 2.63 -1.90
N TYR A 31 -9.50 2.34 -2.03
CA TYR A 31 -10.57 3.12 -1.41
C TYR A 31 -10.44 3.17 0.12
N TYR A 32 -10.26 2.01 0.77
CA TYR A 32 -10.11 1.94 2.23
C TYR A 32 -8.85 2.66 2.72
N MET A 33 -7.75 2.57 1.98
CA MET A 33 -6.53 3.29 2.33
C MET A 33 -6.75 4.81 2.26
N GLY A 34 -7.36 5.31 1.18
CA GLY A 34 -7.68 6.73 1.07
C GLY A 34 -8.55 7.22 2.22
N ALA A 35 -9.61 6.48 2.58
CA ALA A 35 -10.44 6.79 3.74
C ALA A 35 -9.65 6.80 5.05
N LYS A 36 -8.74 5.83 5.23
CA LYS A 36 -7.90 5.75 6.44
C LYS A 36 -6.94 6.93 6.57
N LEU A 37 -6.36 7.40 5.47
CA LEU A 37 -5.49 8.57 5.48
C LEU A 37 -6.25 9.83 5.92
N ILE A 38 -7.47 10.03 5.41
CA ILE A 38 -8.33 11.14 5.83
C ILE A 38 -8.64 11.06 7.34
N GLU A 39 -8.95 9.87 7.85
CA GLU A 39 -9.23 9.64 9.28
C GLU A 39 -8.07 10.10 10.19
N VAL A 40 -6.82 9.94 9.74
CA VAL A 40 -5.61 10.34 10.48
C VAL A 40 -5.11 11.74 10.10
N GLY A 41 -5.91 12.53 9.37
CA GLY A 41 -5.59 13.92 9.03
C GLY A 41 -4.54 14.08 7.93
N VAL A 42 -4.40 13.08 7.06
CA VAL A 42 -3.45 13.09 5.93
C VAL A 42 -4.22 13.26 4.63
N ASP A 43 -3.79 14.21 3.78
CA ASP A 43 -4.31 14.31 2.41
C ASP A 43 -3.84 13.09 1.59
N PRO A 44 -4.77 12.23 1.10
CA PRO A 44 -4.40 11.07 0.28
C PRO A 44 -3.59 11.42 -0.96
N LYS A 45 -3.72 12.64 -1.51
CA LYS A 45 -2.93 13.08 -2.68
C LYS A 45 -1.48 13.40 -2.35
N SER A 46 -1.17 13.65 -1.08
CA SER A 46 0.20 13.95 -0.64
C SER A 46 1.05 12.70 -0.38
N ALA A 47 0.39 11.54 -0.21
CA ALA A 47 1.05 10.27 0.04
C ALA A 47 1.56 9.62 -1.25
N ILE A 48 2.60 8.79 -1.12
CA ILE A 48 3.01 7.85 -2.16
C ILE A 48 2.51 6.45 -1.80
N TYR A 49 2.19 5.67 -2.83
CA TYR A 49 1.62 4.35 -2.66
C TYR A 49 2.49 3.28 -3.31
N ARG A 50 2.60 2.13 -2.65
CA ARG A 50 3.33 0.97 -3.17
C ARG A 50 2.50 -0.29 -2.96
N TRP A 51 2.36 -1.05 -4.04
CA TRP A 51 1.88 -2.43 -3.98
C TRP A 51 3.05 -3.36 -3.77
N SER A 52 2.89 -4.33 -2.87
CA SER A 52 3.76 -5.50 -2.77
C SER A 52 2.90 -6.75 -2.75
N MET A 53 3.47 -7.86 -3.21
CA MET A 53 2.79 -9.15 -3.26
C MET A 53 3.77 -10.26 -2.90
N GLU A 54 3.35 -11.10 -1.95
CA GLU A 54 4.06 -12.32 -1.59
C GLU A 54 3.21 -13.54 -1.93
N THR A 55 3.77 -14.53 -2.62
CA THR A 55 3.08 -15.80 -2.84
C THR A 55 3.32 -16.74 -1.66
N ARG A 56 2.24 -17.30 -1.11
CA ARG A 56 2.26 -18.29 -0.02
C ARG A 56 1.41 -19.51 -0.42
N GLY A 57 2.06 -20.50 -1.04
CA GLY A 57 1.37 -21.68 -1.57
C GLY A 57 0.34 -21.31 -2.63
N ASN A 58 -0.94 -21.62 -2.39
CA ASN A 58 -2.04 -21.28 -3.30
C ASN A 58 -2.62 -19.87 -3.07
N ASN A 59 -2.02 -19.08 -2.19
CA ASN A 59 -2.46 -17.73 -1.86
C ASN A 59 -1.41 -16.68 -2.24
N GLU A 60 -1.88 -15.45 -2.40
CA GLU A 60 -1.09 -14.23 -2.55
C GLU A 60 -1.46 -13.30 -1.38
N VAL A 61 -0.46 -12.79 -0.68
CA VAL A 61 -0.62 -11.73 0.32
C VAL A 61 -0.28 -10.42 -0.38
N TRP A 62 -1.29 -9.61 -0.63
CA TRP A 62 -1.13 -8.29 -1.23
C TRP A 62 -1.10 -7.25 -0.14
N THR A 63 -0.11 -6.37 -0.17
CA THR A 63 0.00 -5.24 0.76
C THR A 63 0.00 -3.94 -0.03
N TYR A 64 -0.95 -3.08 0.29
CA TYR A 64 -0.99 -1.70 -0.19
C TYR A 64 -0.45 -0.80 0.91
N SER A 65 0.68 -0.17 0.65
CA SER A 65 1.37 0.71 1.59
C SER A 65 1.21 2.16 1.15
N ALA A 66 0.93 3.05 2.10
CA ALA A 66 0.93 4.49 1.92
C ALA A 66 2.02 5.11 2.79
N TYR A 67 2.78 6.06 2.23
CA TYR A 67 3.86 6.77 2.93
C TYR A 67 3.70 8.28 2.74
N TRP A 68 3.86 9.04 3.81
CA TRP A 68 3.83 10.51 3.83
C TRP A 68 4.93 11.04 4.74
N GLY A 69 5.16 12.36 4.75
CA GLY A 69 6.23 12.98 5.56
C GLY A 69 7.58 12.28 5.43
N ASP A 70 8.25 12.05 6.56
CA ASP A 70 9.58 11.44 6.62
C ASP A 70 9.65 10.04 5.97
N SER A 71 8.59 9.21 6.08
CA SER A 71 8.58 7.89 5.44
C SER A 71 8.56 8.01 3.92
N ARG A 72 7.88 9.02 3.36
CA ARG A 72 7.88 9.26 1.92
C ARG A 72 9.28 9.62 1.42
N GLU A 73 9.98 10.49 2.15
CA GLU A 73 11.34 10.91 1.79
C GLU A 73 12.32 9.75 1.81
N LYS A 74 12.26 8.90 2.85
CA LYS A 74 13.09 7.68 2.95
C LYS A 74 12.86 6.73 1.78
N VAL A 75 11.60 6.43 1.47
CA VAL A 75 11.27 5.52 0.35
C VAL A 75 11.80 6.07 -0.98
N LEU A 76 11.65 7.38 -1.23
CA LEU A 76 12.16 8.00 -2.46
C LEU A 76 13.70 8.03 -2.52
N ALA A 77 14.36 8.23 -1.38
CA ALA A 77 15.81 8.18 -1.29
C ALA A 77 16.36 6.77 -1.55
N ASP A 78 15.74 5.74 -0.96
CA ASP A 78 16.12 4.34 -1.17
C ASP A 78 15.93 3.93 -2.65
N GLU A 79 14.81 4.34 -3.28
CA GLU A 79 14.57 4.09 -4.70
C GLU A 79 15.57 4.82 -5.62
N GLY A 80 15.98 6.02 -5.24
CA GLY A 80 17.02 6.78 -5.96
C GLY A 80 18.43 6.19 -5.79
N GLN A 81 18.73 5.54 -4.68
CA GLN A 81 20.01 4.90 -4.41
C GLN A 81 20.14 3.50 -5.03
N SER A 82 19.04 2.76 -5.18
CA SER A 82 19.04 1.43 -5.82
C SER A 82 19.24 1.46 -7.35
N GLN A 83 19.31 2.64 -7.98
CA GLN A 83 19.59 2.80 -9.41
C GLN A 83 21.02 3.30 -9.73
N GLY A 84 21.91 3.37 -8.73
CA GLY A 84 23.31 3.82 -8.86
C GLY A 84 24.34 2.70 -8.84
#